data_AF-A0A813IQU3-F1
#
_entry.id   AF-A0A813IQU3-F1
#
_cell.length_a   1.000
_cell.length_b   1.000
_cell.length_c   1.000
_cell.angle_alpha   90.00
_cell.angle_beta   90.00
_cell.angle_gamma   90.00
#
_symmetry.space_group_name_H-M   'P 1'
#
loop_
_entity.id
_entity.type
_entity.pdbx_description
1 polymer ?
#
loop_
_entity_poly.entity_id
_entity_poly.type
_entity_poly.pdbx_seq_one_letter_code
_entity_poly.pdbx_strand_id
1 'polypeptide(L)'
;DVALRSIEVLLDRLRDPVAEIRAAAAEAFRRIAAGGGLSDAGLNAIARCVVHGASEEASRACGMILVTVAEVPLHGSRLAMVASGFLVRALLASEVQGSEAKHTVLSVLAQIVPSGFLPAETALHQVAVADKDASVRLAALDALRASTREGQGCSQKLREAALHLVLDDDEVVRDAAAELLADLPHAEASPDEPVLEEETRKKLSDSEDEGEVLSESESEEADSYGDGNLSQGDQVLSASSSDLPDLEEGPDEP
;
A
#
# COMPACT_ATOMS: atom_id res chain seq x y z
N ASP A 1 12.20 -28.93 18.10
CA ASP A 1 13.13 -27.83 18.42
C ASP A 1 14.25 -27.63 17.39
N VAL A 2 14.85 -28.69 16.84
CA VAL A 2 15.90 -28.60 15.80
C VAL A 2 15.49 -27.78 14.56
N ALA A 3 14.23 -27.90 14.12
CA ALA A 3 13.71 -27.14 12.97
C ALA A 3 13.66 -25.62 13.23
N LEU A 4 13.29 -25.20 14.45
CA LEU A 4 13.27 -23.78 14.81
C LEU A 4 14.69 -23.21 14.87
N ARG A 5 15.63 -23.94 15.48
CA ARG A 5 17.05 -23.54 15.50
C ARG A 5 17.64 -23.42 14.10
N SER A 6 17.22 -24.29 13.17
CA SER A 6 17.64 -24.21 11.77
C SER A 6 17.11 -22.95 11.10
N ILE A 7 15.86 -22.55 11.39
CA ILE A 7 15.26 -21.30 10.91
C ILE A 7 16.00 -20.09 11.50
N GLU A 8 16.28 -20.07 12.80
CA GLU A 8 17.02 -18.99 13.44
C GLU A 8 18.41 -18.81 12.83
N VAL A 9 19.16 -19.90 12.63
CA VAL A 9 20.46 -19.86 11.95
C VAL A 9 20.33 -19.30 10.53
N LEU A 10 19.30 -19.71 9.78
CA LEU A 10 19.09 -19.17 8.44
C LEU A 10 18.69 -17.67 8.47
N LEU A 11 17.91 -17.22 9.45
CA LEU A 11 17.59 -15.79 9.64
C LEU A 11 18.85 -14.98 9.95
N ASP A 12 19.76 -15.51 10.76
CA ASP A 12 21.05 -14.87 11.02
C ASP A 12 21.89 -14.79 9.73
N ARG A 13 21.86 -15.84 8.90
CA ARG A 13 22.56 -15.85 7.60
C ARG A 13 21.96 -14.90 6.56
N LEU A 14 20.69 -14.54 6.67
CA LEU A 14 20.09 -13.46 5.85
C LEU A 14 20.65 -12.08 6.20
N ARG A 15 21.33 -11.93 7.33
CA ARG A 15 21.98 -10.69 7.77
C ARG A 15 23.50 -10.69 7.52
N ASP A 16 24.02 -11.77 6.94
CA ASP A 16 25.45 -11.90 6.67
C ASP A 16 25.90 -10.81 5.67
N PRO A 17 27.03 -10.13 5.88
CA PRO A 17 27.52 -9.10 4.95
C PRO A 17 27.81 -9.66 3.55
N VAL A 18 28.08 -10.96 3.43
CA VAL A 18 28.39 -11.61 2.15
C VAL A 18 27.10 -11.95 1.40
N ALA A 19 26.93 -11.36 0.20
CA ALA A 19 25.71 -11.53 -0.62
C ALA A 19 25.43 -13.00 -1.00
N GLU A 20 26.48 -13.79 -1.26
CA GLU A 20 26.34 -15.21 -1.58
C GLU A 20 25.77 -16.01 -0.40
N ILE A 21 26.15 -15.68 0.84
CA ILE A 21 25.63 -16.33 2.04
C ILE A 21 24.15 -15.97 2.22
N ARG A 22 23.78 -14.71 2.03
CA ARG A 22 22.37 -14.27 2.06
C ARG A 22 21.53 -14.99 1.00
N ALA A 23 22.03 -15.06 -0.23
CA ALA A 23 21.35 -15.74 -1.34
C ALA A 23 21.17 -17.24 -1.07
N ALA A 24 22.21 -17.92 -0.57
CA ALA A 24 22.15 -19.32 -0.20
C ALA A 24 21.14 -19.58 0.94
N ALA A 25 21.09 -18.70 1.94
CA ALA A 25 20.12 -18.78 3.03
C ALA A 25 18.67 -18.57 2.53
N ALA A 26 18.44 -17.57 1.68
CA ALA A 26 17.13 -17.32 1.08
C ALA A 26 16.64 -18.49 0.22
N GLU A 27 17.55 -19.11 -0.56
CA GLU A 27 17.25 -20.30 -1.35
C GLU A 27 16.94 -21.51 -0.46
N ALA A 28 17.70 -21.73 0.63
CA ALA A 28 17.41 -22.78 1.60
C ALA A 28 16.02 -22.60 2.23
N PHE A 29 15.67 -21.37 2.59
CA PHE A 29 14.33 -21.04 3.08
C PHE A 29 13.24 -21.36 2.08
N ARG A 30 13.40 -20.95 0.81
CA ARG A 30 12.41 -21.24 -0.24
C ARG A 30 12.20 -22.74 -0.41
N ARG A 31 13.25 -23.55 -0.33
CA ARG A 31 13.13 -25.02 -0.37
C ARG A 31 12.39 -25.59 0.84
N ILE A 32 12.67 -25.10 2.05
CA ILE A 32 11.98 -25.53 3.27
C ILE A 32 10.49 -25.13 3.20
N ALA A 33 10.21 -23.91 2.74
CA ALA A 33 8.86 -23.38 2.53
C ALA A 33 8.08 -24.22 1.52
N ALA A 34 8.67 -24.50 0.35
CA ALA A 34 8.05 -25.31 -0.70
C ALA A 34 7.81 -26.77 -0.25
N GLY A 35 8.68 -27.31 0.61
CA GLY A 35 8.51 -28.63 1.21
C GLY A 35 7.55 -28.66 2.42
N GLY A 36 6.98 -27.53 2.81
CA GLY A 36 6.08 -27.40 3.95
C GLY A 36 6.69 -27.65 5.33
N GLY A 37 8.02 -27.57 5.43
CA GLY A 37 8.76 -27.81 6.65
C GLY A 37 8.72 -26.66 7.67
N LEU A 38 8.07 -25.54 7.35
CA LEU A 38 8.00 -24.39 8.25
C LEU A 38 7.00 -24.65 9.39
N SER A 39 7.49 -24.67 10.62
CA SER A 39 6.65 -24.63 11.84
C SER A 39 5.96 -23.27 12.03
N ASP A 40 4.93 -23.20 12.88
CA ASP A 40 4.23 -21.93 13.19
C ASP A 40 5.16 -20.92 13.87
N ALA A 41 6.04 -21.41 14.75
CA ALA A 41 7.10 -20.60 15.36
C ALA A 41 8.06 -20.04 14.29
N GLY A 42 8.35 -20.83 13.25
CA GLY A 42 9.16 -20.41 12.12
C GLY A 42 8.50 -19.30 11.29
N LEU A 43 7.22 -19.46 10.94
CA LEU A 43 6.45 -18.43 10.23
C LEU A 43 6.40 -17.12 11.02
N ASN A 44 6.19 -17.19 12.34
CA ASN A 44 6.22 -16.03 13.22
C ASN A 44 7.61 -15.38 13.30
N ALA A 45 8.68 -16.17 13.35
CA ALA A 45 10.04 -15.63 13.35
C ALA A 45 10.34 -14.88 12.05
N ILE A 46 9.93 -15.43 10.90
CA ILE A 46 10.08 -14.77 9.60
C ILE A 46 9.25 -13.48 9.55
N ALA A 47 7.98 -13.52 9.99
CA ALA A 47 7.12 -12.34 10.03
C ALA A 47 7.69 -11.22 10.92
N ARG A 48 8.23 -11.55 12.10
CA ARG A 48 8.95 -10.59 12.94
C ARG A 48 10.18 -10.03 12.26
N CYS A 49 10.90 -10.83 11.46
CA CYS A 49 12.05 -10.35 10.71
C CYS A 49 11.65 -9.42 9.56
N VAL A 50 10.43 -9.52 9.01
CA VAL A 50 9.91 -8.53 8.05
C VAL A 50 9.66 -7.19 8.74
N VAL A 51 9.04 -7.20 9.92
CA VAL A 51 8.65 -5.97 10.64
C VAL A 51 9.83 -5.30 11.36
N HIS A 52 10.67 -6.11 12.00
CA HIS A 52 11.76 -5.65 12.88
C HIS A 52 13.14 -6.11 12.38
N GLY A 53 13.27 -6.40 11.09
CA GLY A 53 14.54 -6.84 10.50
C GLY A 53 15.67 -5.83 10.75
N ALA A 54 16.87 -6.34 11.01
CA ALA A 54 18.05 -5.51 11.26
C ALA A 54 18.54 -4.75 10.01
N SER A 55 18.10 -5.15 8.82
CA SER A 55 18.39 -4.49 7.55
C SER A 55 17.19 -4.59 6.60
N GLU A 56 17.05 -3.63 5.69
CA GLU A 56 16.02 -3.64 4.64
C GLU A 56 16.13 -4.89 3.77
N GLU A 57 17.35 -5.32 3.45
CA GLU A 57 17.59 -6.54 2.67
C GLU A 57 17.09 -7.80 3.35
N ALA A 58 17.30 -7.92 4.68
CA ALA A 58 16.81 -9.06 5.44
C ALA A 58 15.28 -9.05 5.52
N SER A 59 14.67 -7.87 5.73
CA SER A 59 13.22 -7.71 5.73
C SER A 59 12.61 -8.09 4.39
N ARG A 60 13.21 -7.61 3.28
CA ARG A 60 12.80 -7.93 1.91
C ARG A 60 12.91 -9.43 1.63
N ALA A 61 14.04 -10.05 1.96
CA ALA A 61 14.25 -11.48 1.77
C ALA A 61 13.23 -12.31 2.57
N CYS A 62 12.99 -11.95 3.84
CA CYS A 62 11.98 -12.61 4.68
C CYS A 62 10.57 -12.46 4.11
N GLY A 63 10.25 -11.29 3.57
CA GLY A 63 8.94 -11.07 2.98
C GLY A 63 8.73 -11.84 1.68
N MET A 64 9.73 -11.91 0.81
CA MET A 64 9.69 -12.78 -0.37
C MET A 64 9.50 -14.25 0.00
N ILE A 65 10.09 -14.70 1.11
CA ILE A 65 9.84 -16.04 1.66
C ILE A 65 8.37 -16.18 2.09
N LEU A 66 7.80 -15.19 2.78
CA LEU A 66 6.38 -15.23 3.16
C LEU A 66 5.43 -15.21 1.96
N VAL A 67 5.73 -14.44 0.91
CA VAL A 67 4.97 -14.46 -0.35
C VAL A 67 5.03 -15.86 -0.97
N THR A 68 6.22 -16.45 -1.07
CA THR A 68 6.40 -17.83 -1.58
C THR A 68 5.59 -18.83 -0.75
N VAL A 69 5.57 -18.69 0.58
CA VAL A 69 4.76 -19.53 1.47
C VAL A 69 3.26 -19.32 1.23
N ALA A 70 2.83 -18.09 1.00
CA ALA A 70 1.43 -17.75 0.76
C ALA A 70 0.91 -18.34 -0.56
N GLU A 71 1.77 -18.40 -1.59
CA GLU A 71 1.47 -19.00 -2.89
C GLU A 71 1.28 -20.53 -2.82
N VAL A 72 1.86 -21.20 -1.81
CA VAL A 72 1.65 -22.64 -1.63
C VAL A 72 0.23 -22.86 -1.06
N PRO A 73 -0.70 -23.52 -1.79
CA PRO A 73 -2.10 -23.63 -1.39
C PRO A 73 -2.32 -24.27 -0.01
N LEU A 74 -1.40 -25.17 0.39
CA LEU A 74 -1.44 -25.87 1.67
C LEU A 74 -1.02 -24.98 2.87
N HIS A 75 -0.38 -23.84 2.60
CA HIS A 75 0.18 -22.95 3.62
C HIS A 75 -0.48 -21.57 3.68
N GLY A 76 -1.17 -21.12 2.63
CA GLY A 76 -1.90 -19.85 2.64
C GLY A 76 -2.82 -19.68 3.86
N SER A 77 -3.69 -20.67 4.14
CA SER A 77 -4.58 -20.63 5.32
C SER A 77 -3.82 -20.68 6.64
N ARG A 78 -2.67 -21.36 6.69
CA ARG A 78 -1.85 -21.46 7.91
C ARG A 78 -1.09 -20.16 8.17
N LEU A 79 -0.53 -19.54 7.14
CA LEU A 79 0.05 -18.21 7.21
C LEU A 79 -1.00 -17.17 7.62
N ALA A 80 -2.22 -17.30 7.07
CA ALA A 80 -3.39 -16.50 7.43
C ALA A 80 -3.84 -16.66 8.89
N MET A 81 -3.55 -17.78 9.55
CA MET A 81 -3.86 -17.95 10.97
C MET A 81 -2.72 -17.50 11.88
N VAL A 82 -1.47 -17.72 11.46
CA VAL A 82 -0.31 -17.67 12.35
C VAL A 82 0.39 -16.31 12.32
N ALA A 83 0.57 -15.72 11.13
CA ALA A 83 1.42 -14.54 10.94
C ALA A 83 0.64 -13.28 10.54
N SER A 84 -0.50 -13.44 9.85
CA SER A 84 -1.29 -12.33 9.32
C SER A 84 -1.76 -11.33 10.39
N GLY A 85 -2.19 -11.81 11.56
CA GLY A 85 -2.65 -10.95 12.66
C GLY A 85 -1.52 -10.11 13.26
N PHE A 86 -0.30 -10.63 13.26
CA PHE A 86 0.89 -9.88 13.63
C PHE A 86 1.22 -8.83 12.57
N LEU A 87 1.26 -9.23 11.29
CA LEU A 87 1.56 -8.31 10.17
C LEU A 87 0.54 -7.17 10.06
N VAL A 88 -0.76 -7.47 10.14
CA VAL A 88 -1.83 -6.46 10.13
C VAL A 88 -1.66 -5.49 11.28
N ARG A 89 -1.43 -5.99 12.50
CA ARG A 89 -1.26 -5.12 13.67
C ARG A 89 -0.03 -4.24 13.53
N ALA A 90 1.11 -4.81 13.15
CA ALA A 90 2.35 -4.07 12.96
C ALA A 90 2.21 -2.99 11.88
N LEU A 91 1.54 -3.31 10.78
CA LEU A 91 1.29 -2.37 9.69
C LEU A 91 0.42 -1.20 10.17
N LEU A 92 -0.71 -1.48 10.82
CA LEU A 92 -1.64 -0.46 11.29
C LEU A 92 -1.12 0.34 12.48
N ALA A 93 -0.28 -0.26 13.32
CA ALA A 93 0.43 0.43 14.41
C ALA A 93 1.63 1.25 13.91
N SER A 94 1.89 1.28 12.60
CA SER A 94 3.06 1.94 12.00
C SER A 94 4.40 1.43 12.54
N GLU A 95 4.45 0.17 12.95
CA GLU A 95 5.68 -0.50 13.41
C GLU A 95 6.57 -0.93 12.23
N VAL A 96 6.00 -1.08 11.04
CA VAL A 96 6.73 -1.36 9.80
C VAL A 96 7.37 -0.08 9.28
N GLN A 97 8.70 -0.01 9.35
CA GLN A 97 9.47 1.16 8.90
C GLN A 97 9.92 1.00 7.44
N GLY A 98 9.83 2.09 6.68
CA GLY A 98 10.22 2.13 5.26
C GLY A 98 9.11 1.68 4.31
N SER A 99 8.99 2.35 3.17
CA SER A 99 8.01 2.05 2.13
C SER A 99 8.19 0.64 1.58
N GLU A 100 9.42 0.19 1.38
CA GLU A 100 9.72 -1.15 0.86
C GLU A 100 9.25 -2.29 1.78
N ALA A 101 9.47 -2.15 3.09
CA ALA A 101 8.99 -3.13 4.05
C ALA A 101 7.45 -3.15 4.08
N LYS A 102 6.81 -1.97 4.00
CA LYS A 102 5.35 -1.88 3.87
C LYS A 102 4.86 -2.55 2.59
N HIS A 103 5.45 -2.28 1.43
CA HIS A 103 5.10 -2.93 0.15
C HIS A 103 5.17 -4.44 0.25
N THR A 104 6.22 -4.92 0.90
CA THR A 104 6.43 -6.34 1.15
C THR A 104 5.31 -6.93 2.02
N VAL A 105 4.94 -6.26 3.11
CA VAL A 105 3.82 -6.69 3.96
C VAL A 105 2.49 -6.65 3.19
N LEU A 106 2.23 -5.59 2.43
CA LEU A 106 1.03 -5.44 1.61
C LEU A 106 0.90 -6.57 0.59
N SER A 107 2.01 -6.94 -0.07
CA SER A 107 2.07 -8.09 -0.99
C SER A 107 1.72 -9.41 -0.29
N VAL A 108 2.27 -9.65 0.90
CA VAL A 108 1.93 -10.85 1.71
C VAL A 108 0.45 -10.86 2.08
N LEU A 109 -0.10 -9.71 2.48
CA LEU A 109 -1.53 -9.60 2.83
C LEU A 109 -2.42 -9.87 1.60
N ALA A 110 -2.07 -9.36 0.42
CA ALA A 110 -2.81 -9.59 -0.83
C ALA A 110 -2.96 -11.08 -1.14
N GLN A 111 -1.91 -11.88 -0.92
CA GLN A 111 -1.94 -13.33 -1.14
C GLN A 111 -2.82 -14.07 -0.11
N ILE A 112 -3.00 -13.49 1.07
CA ILE A 112 -3.77 -14.09 2.17
C ILE A 112 -5.26 -13.76 2.07
N VAL A 113 -5.64 -12.60 1.53
CA VAL A 113 -7.04 -12.17 1.41
C VAL A 113 -7.94 -13.20 0.72
N PRO A 114 -7.56 -13.84 -0.41
CA PRO A 114 -8.35 -14.88 -1.05
C PRO A 114 -8.64 -16.11 -0.18
N SER A 115 -7.92 -16.29 0.95
CA SER A 115 -8.19 -17.34 1.94
C SER A 115 -9.34 -16.98 2.91
N GLY A 116 -9.99 -15.84 2.74
CA GLY A 116 -11.11 -15.38 3.57
C GLY A 116 -10.70 -14.61 4.83
N PHE A 117 -9.44 -14.17 4.93
CA PHE A 117 -8.94 -13.45 6.10
C PHE A 117 -9.28 -11.95 6.01
N LEU A 118 -10.51 -11.60 6.40
CA LEU A 118 -11.07 -10.24 6.35
C LEU A 118 -10.22 -9.13 7.01
N PRO A 119 -9.47 -9.38 8.12
CA PRO A 119 -8.61 -8.35 8.68
C PRO A 119 -7.50 -7.88 7.74
N ALA A 120 -6.96 -8.75 6.87
CA ALA A 120 -5.97 -8.33 5.87
C ALA A 120 -6.58 -7.35 4.87
N GLU A 121 -7.75 -7.67 4.31
CA GLU A 121 -8.43 -6.80 3.35
C GLU A 121 -8.80 -5.44 3.97
N THR A 122 -9.22 -5.45 5.24
CA THR A 122 -9.50 -4.22 6.00
C THR A 122 -8.22 -3.39 6.20
N ALA A 123 -7.09 -4.04 6.51
CA ALA A 123 -5.82 -3.34 6.66
C ALA A 123 -5.34 -2.75 5.33
N LEU A 124 -5.46 -3.50 4.21
CA LEU A 124 -5.14 -3.00 2.88
C LEU A 124 -5.96 -1.74 2.54
N HIS A 125 -7.28 -1.77 2.78
CA HIS A 125 -8.13 -0.60 2.61
C HIS A 125 -7.68 0.59 3.47
N GLN A 126 -7.45 0.38 4.77
CA GLN A 126 -7.02 1.45 5.67
C GLN A 126 -5.70 2.08 5.24
N VAL A 127 -4.73 1.26 4.82
CA VAL A 127 -3.44 1.76 4.33
C VAL A 127 -3.62 2.51 3.01
N ALA A 128 -4.44 2.00 2.09
CA ALA A 128 -4.71 2.66 0.82
C ALA A 128 -5.23 4.08 1.01
N VAL A 129 -6.12 4.32 1.98
CA VAL A 129 -6.76 5.64 2.15
C VAL A 129 -6.05 6.58 3.14
N ALA A 130 -5.17 6.06 4.01
CA ALA A 130 -4.64 6.84 5.13
C ALA A 130 -3.11 6.83 5.30
N ASP A 131 -2.35 6.02 4.53
CA ASP A 131 -0.90 6.07 4.62
C ASP A 131 -0.36 7.41 4.12
N LYS A 132 0.70 7.91 4.74
CA LYS A 132 1.30 9.20 4.40
C LYS A 132 2.07 9.13 3.09
N ASP A 133 2.61 7.95 2.76
CA ASP A 133 3.41 7.74 1.57
C ASP A 133 2.53 7.34 0.39
N ALA A 134 2.55 8.14 -0.69
CA ALA A 134 1.79 7.90 -1.90
C ALA A 134 2.12 6.54 -2.55
N SER A 135 3.40 6.14 -2.53
CA SER A 135 3.83 4.85 -3.07
C SER A 135 3.21 3.67 -2.32
N VAL A 136 3.05 3.82 -1.00
CA VAL A 136 2.43 2.81 -0.13
C VAL A 136 0.91 2.78 -0.35
N ARG A 137 0.26 3.95 -0.50
CA ARG A 137 -1.17 4.03 -0.84
C ARG A 137 -1.48 3.32 -2.16
N LEU A 138 -0.67 3.58 -3.20
CA LEU A 138 -0.74 2.88 -4.49
C LEU A 138 -0.54 1.36 -4.33
N ALA A 139 0.51 0.95 -3.64
CA ALA A 139 0.79 -0.47 -3.42
C ALA A 139 -0.35 -1.18 -2.67
N ALA A 140 -1.02 -0.49 -1.75
CA ALA A 140 -2.17 -1.04 -1.04
C ALA A 140 -3.43 -1.14 -1.93
N LEU A 141 -3.64 -0.16 -2.81
CA LEU A 141 -4.71 -0.22 -3.82
C LEU A 141 -4.47 -1.39 -4.81
N ASP A 142 -3.25 -1.56 -5.29
CA ASP A 142 -2.86 -2.67 -6.15
C ASP A 142 -3.01 -4.02 -5.45
N ALA A 143 -2.64 -4.10 -4.16
CA ALA A 143 -2.84 -5.28 -3.34
C ALA A 143 -4.33 -5.63 -3.18
N LEU A 144 -5.21 -4.63 -3.01
CA LEU A 144 -6.67 -4.85 -3.01
C LEU A 144 -7.14 -5.37 -4.36
N ARG A 145 -6.69 -4.77 -5.47
CA ARG A 145 -7.02 -5.20 -6.83
C ARG A 145 -6.62 -6.65 -7.06
N ALA A 146 -5.37 -7.00 -6.75
CA ALA A 146 -4.82 -8.34 -6.88
C ALA A 146 -5.54 -9.39 -6.01
N SER A 147 -6.14 -8.97 -4.88
CA SER A 147 -6.87 -9.87 -4.00
C SER A 147 -8.27 -10.23 -4.50
N THR A 148 -8.82 -9.50 -5.48
CA THR A 148 -10.09 -9.84 -6.11
C THR A 148 -9.91 -11.01 -7.06
N ARG A 149 -10.66 -12.10 -6.86
CA ARG A 149 -10.56 -13.28 -7.74
C ARG A 149 -11.23 -13.00 -9.07
N GLU A 150 -10.61 -13.46 -10.15
CA GLU A 150 -11.25 -13.50 -11.47
C GLU A 150 -12.61 -14.22 -11.38
N GLY A 151 -13.69 -13.51 -11.74
CA GLY A 151 -15.05 -14.05 -11.75
C GLY A 151 -15.87 -13.89 -10.46
N GLN A 152 -15.27 -13.41 -9.36
CA GLN A 152 -16.02 -12.85 -8.23
C GLN A 152 -15.98 -11.34 -8.39
N GLY A 153 -17.14 -10.70 -8.49
CA GLY A 153 -17.24 -9.25 -8.74
C GLY A 153 -16.35 -8.41 -7.84
N CYS A 154 -16.15 -7.15 -8.23
CA CYS A 154 -15.24 -6.24 -7.53
C CYS A 154 -15.54 -6.16 -6.02
N SER A 155 -14.51 -6.27 -5.18
CA SER A 155 -14.66 -6.08 -3.73
C SER A 155 -15.21 -4.68 -3.46
N GLN A 156 -16.22 -4.59 -2.59
CA GLN A 156 -16.77 -3.31 -2.15
C GLN A 156 -15.67 -2.40 -1.58
N LYS A 157 -14.70 -2.96 -0.83
CA LYS A 157 -13.58 -2.19 -0.27
C LYS A 157 -12.64 -1.66 -1.35
N LEU A 158 -12.43 -2.39 -2.44
CA LEU A 158 -11.63 -1.90 -3.55
C LEU A 158 -12.30 -0.67 -4.20
N ARG A 159 -13.62 -0.73 -4.41
CA ARG A 159 -14.39 0.40 -4.93
C ARG A 159 -14.37 1.59 -3.97
N GLU A 160 -14.59 1.36 -2.68
CA GLU A 160 -14.57 2.41 -1.65
C GLU A 160 -13.19 3.10 -1.58
N ALA A 161 -12.10 2.32 -1.59
CA ALA A 161 -10.75 2.85 -1.61
C ALA A 161 -10.51 3.71 -2.86
N ALA A 162 -10.89 3.21 -4.05
CA ALA A 162 -10.70 3.96 -5.29
C ALA A 162 -11.53 5.25 -5.34
N LEU A 163 -12.77 5.24 -4.85
CA LEU A 163 -13.60 6.45 -4.72
C LEU A 163 -13.02 7.46 -3.74
N HIS A 164 -12.31 7.02 -2.70
CA HIS A 164 -11.59 7.92 -1.83
C HIS A 164 -10.36 8.53 -2.54
N LEU A 165 -9.61 7.70 -3.27
CA LEU A 165 -8.32 8.06 -3.86
C LEU A 165 -8.42 8.93 -5.12
N VAL A 166 -9.58 9.06 -5.76
CA VAL A 166 -9.77 10.06 -6.83
C VAL A 166 -9.65 11.51 -6.32
N LEU A 167 -9.74 11.72 -5.00
CA LEU A 167 -9.51 13.01 -4.34
C LEU A 167 -8.16 13.07 -3.61
N ASP A 168 -7.25 12.12 -3.87
CA ASP A 168 -5.92 12.10 -3.23
C ASP A 168 -5.09 13.34 -3.59
N ASP A 169 -4.17 13.75 -2.72
CA ASP A 169 -3.28 14.88 -2.98
C ASP A 169 -2.25 14.57 -4.09
N ASP A 170 -1.85 13.31 -4.21
CA ASP A 170 -0.88 12.83 -5.20
C ASP A 170 -1.53 12.52 -6.55
N GLU A 171 -0.98 13.07 -7.63
CA GLU A 171 -1.52 12.90 -8.99
C GLU A 171 -1.48 11.46 -9.47
N VAL A 172 -0.40 10.73 -9.17
CA VAL A 172 -0.25 9.33 -9.61
C VAL A 172 -1.27 8.44 -8.90
N VAL A 173 -1.52 8.71 -7.61
CA VAL A 173 -2.56 8.01 -6.83
C VAL A 173 -3.95 8.30 -7.41
N ARG A 174 -4.26 9.57 -7.71
CA ARG A 174 -5.55 9.95 -8.31
C ARG A 174 -5.79 9.28 -9.65
N ASP A 175 -4.79 9.31 -10.54
CA ASP A 175 -4.90 8.75 -11.88
C ASP A 175 -5.10 7.23 -11.83
N ALA A 176 -4.33 6.52 -11.00
CA ALA A 176 -4.49 5.09 -10.81
C ALA A 176 -5.88 4.72 -10.25
N ALA A 177 -6.41 5.53 -9.34
CA ALA A 177 -7.76 5.33 -8.79
C ALA A 177 -8.86 5.58 -9.84
N ALA A 178 -8.71 6.63 -10.66
CA ALA A 178 -9.65 6.94 -11.73
C ALA A 178 -9.66 5.85 -12.82
N GLU A 179 -8.47 5.37 -13.23
CA GLU A 179 -8.31 4.25 -14.15
C GLU A 179 -8.99 2.99 -13.58
N LEU A 180 -8.74 2.68 -12.31
CA LEU A 180 -9.36 1.52 -11.68
C LEU A 180 -10.88 1.61 -11.69
N LEU A 181 -11.47 2.76 -11.34
CA LEU A 181 -12.92 2.95 -11.36
C LEU A 181 -13.53 2.84 -12.76
N ALA A 182 -12.81 3.27 -13.80
CA ALA A 182 -13.24 3.12 -15.18
C ALA A 182 -13.26 1.64 -15.63
N ASP A 183 -12.32 0.84 -15.12
CA ASP A 183 -12.26 -0.60 -15.37
C ASP A 183 -13.30 -1.41 -14.57
N LEU A 184 -13.80 -0.85 -13.45
CA LEU A 184 -14.78 -1.56 -12.63
C LEU A 184 -16.12 -1.65 -13.36
N PRO A 185 -16.77 -2.84 -13.39
CA PRO A 185 -18.12 -2.92 -13.90
C PRO A 185 -19.00 -1.97 -13.08
N HIS A 186 -19.81 -1.15 -13.74
CA HIS A 186 -20.80 -0.35 -13.03
C HIS A 186 -21.58 -1.28 -12.12
N ALA A 187 -21.66 -0.94 -10.83
CA ALA A 187 -22.49 -1.71 -9.92
C ALA A 187 -23.89 -1.64 -10.52
N GLU A 188 -24.42 -2.77 -10.98
CA GLU A 188 -25.85 -2.81 -11.30
C GLU A 188 -26.54 -2.32 -10.04
N ALA A 189 -27.29 -1.23 -10.19
CA ALA A 189 -28.09 -0.68 -9.12
C ALA A 189 -28.83 -1.86 -8.49
N SER A 190 -28.54 -2.12 -7.21
CA SER A 190 -29.38 -3.01 -6.42
C SER A 190 -30.83 -2.56 -6.64
N PRO A 191 -31.79 -3.45 -6.98
CA PRO A 191 -33.17 -3.06 -7.25
C PRO A 191 -33.91 -2.42 -6.06
N ASP A 192 -33.23 -2.19 -4.94
CA ASP A 192 -33.79 -1.73 -3.66
C ASP A 192 -33.24 -0.34 -3.23
N GLU A 193 -33.05 0.58 -4.18
CA GLU A 193 -33.14 2.00 -3.82
C GLU A 193 -34.62 2.43 -3.89
N PRO A 194 -35.22 2.95 -2.80
CA PRO A 194 -36.57 3.48 -2.88
C PRO A 194 -36.53 4.69 -3.80
N VAL A 195 -37.23 4.58 -4.93
CA VAL A 195 -37.51 5.69 -5.86
C VAL A 195 -38.18 6.82 -5.09
N LEU A 196 -37.38 7.74 -4.57
CA LEU A 196 -37.84 9.00 -3.99
C LEU A 196 -37.74 10.08 -5.04
N GLU A 197 -38.44 9.96 -6.18
CA GLU A 197 -38.52 11.08 -7.13
C GLU A 197 -39.64 10.93 -8.17
N GLU A 198 -40.91 11.00 -7.76
CA GLU A 198 -41.96 11.46 -8.68
C GLU A 198 -43.25 12.02 -8.02
N GLU A 199 -43.19 12.58 -6.81
CA GLU A 199 -44.37 13.18 -6.15
C GLU A 199 -44.27 14.69 -5.88
N THR A 200 -43.39 15.40 -6.60
CA THR A 200 -43.33 16.88 -6.55
C THR A 200 -43.68 17.57 -7.87
N ARG A 201 -43.91 16.83 -8.96
CA ARG A 201 -44.30 17.42 -10.26
C ARG A 201 -45.80 17.62 -10.50
N LYS A 202 -46.67 17.34 -9.51
CA LYS A 202 -48.13 17.48 -9.67
C LYS A 202 -48.85 18.34 -8.62
N LYS A 203 -48.12 19.21 -7.91
CA LYS A 203 -48.71 20.18 -6.97
C LYS A 203 -48.40 21.65 -7.28
N LEU A 204 -47.89 21.95 -8.47
CA LEU A 204 -47.68 23.33 -8.96
C LEU A 204 -48.57 23.69 -10.16
N SER A 205 -49.61 22.90 -10.45
CA SER A 205 -50.53 23.17 -11.58
C SER A 205 -51.83 23.86 -11.19
N ASP A 206 -52.02 24.28 -9.93
CA ASP A 206 -53.23 24.99 -9.51
C ASP A 206 -52.90 26.02 -8.42
N SER A 207 -52.29 27.14 -8.80
CA SER A 207 -52.45 28.41 -8.08
C SER A 207 -51.79 29.55 -8.84
N GLU A 208 -52.59 30.58 -9.09
CA GLU A 208 -52.22 32.01 -9.16
C GLU A 208 -51.94 32.60 -10.55
N ASP A 209 -53.04 32.98 -11.20
CA ASP A 209 -53.59 34.35 -11.16
C ASP A 209 -52.67 35.53 -11.50
N GLU A 210 -53.28 36.46 -12.21
CA GLU A 210 -52.70 37.55 -12.99
C GLU A 210 -51.95 38.59 -12.14
N GLY A 211 -50.85 39.14 -12.67
CA GLY A 211 -50.11 40.19 -11.97
C GLY A 211 -48.89 40.74 -12.71
N GLU A 212 -49.16 41.50 -13.77
CA GLU A 212 -48.61 42.85 -14.00
C GLU A 212 -47.10 43.19 -13.87
N VAL A 213 -46.60 43.74 -15.00
CA VAL A 213 -45.66 44.86 -15.22
C VAL A 213 -44.18 44.85 -14.75
N LEU A 214 -43.34 45.02 -15.79
CA LEU A 214 -42.22 45.99 -15.96
C LEU A 214 -41.00 45.89 -15.03
N SER A 215 -39.81 45.67 -15.62
CA SER A 215 -38.92 46.76 -16.07
C SER A 215 -37.52 46.23 -16.37
N GLU A 216 -36.95 46.82 -17.41
CA GLU A 216 -35.58 46.72 -17.91
C GLU A 216 -34.51 47.07 -16.85
N SER A 217 -33.29 46.58 -17.02
CA SER A 217 -32.05 47.40 -16.95
C SER A 217 -30.83 46.60 -17.38
N GLU A 218 -30.15 47.14 -18.39
CA GLU A 218 -28.83 46.81 -18.91
C GLU A 218 -27.70 47.30 -17.99
N SER A 219 -26.50 46.71 -18.12
CA SER A 219 -25.15 47.32 -18.14
C SER A 219 -24.11 46.20 -17.96
N GLU A 220 -23.18 45.94 -18.91
CA GLU A 220 -21.93 46.69 -19.20
C GLU A 220 -21.04 46.82 -17.96
N GLU A 221 -19.72 46.65 -17.94
CA GLU A 221 -18.65 46.33 -18.90
C GLU A 221 -17.34 46.16 -18.07
N ALA A 222 -16.27 45.75 -18.75
CA ALA A 222 -14.87 46.16 -18.55
C ALA A 222 -13.98 45.57 -17.42
N ASP A 223 -12.99 44.80 -17.90
CA ASP A 223 -11.54 44.99 -17.78
C ASP A 223 -10.88 45.36 -16.44
N SER A 224 -9.80 44.65 -16.09
CA SER A 224 -8.52 45.32 -15.79
C SER A 224 -7.34 44.36 -15.72
N TYR A 225 -6.25 44.79 -16.37
CA TYR A 225 -4.89 44.27 -16.41
C TYR A 225 -4.20 44.14 -15.04
N GLY A 226 -3.20 43.25 -14.98
CA GLY A 226 -2.25 43.14 -13.86
C GLY A 226 -0.97 42.39 -14.25
N ASP A 227 -0.09 43.10 -14.94
CA ASP A 227 1.29 42.77 -15.35
C ASP A 227 2.29 42.93 -14.18
N GLY A 228 3.48 42.32 -14.26
CA GLY A 228 4.59 42.48 -13.30
C GLY A 228 5.23 41.16 -12.84
N ASN A 229 6.21 40.54 -13.51
CA ASN A 229 7.56 40.96 -13.93
C ASN A 229 8.63 40.89 -12.79
N LEU A 230 9.62 40.01 -13.01
CA LEU A 230 11.05 40.02 -12.59
C LEU A 230 11.44 40.09 -11.10
N SER A 231 12.24 39.10 -10.66
CA SER A 231 13.59 39.42 -10.15
C SER A 231 14.54 38.23 -10.22
N GLN A 232 15.67 38.46 -10.88
CA GLN A 232 16.92 37.73 -10.76
C GLN A 232 17.45 37.76 -9.32
N GLY A 233 18.18 36.72 -8.94
CA GLY A 233 18.89 36.60 -7.67
C GLY A 233 20.10 35.67 -7.84
N ASP A 234 21.20 36.30 -8.19
CA ASP A 234 22.52 35.78 -8.53
C ASP A 234 23.29 35.20 -7.33
N GLN A 235 24.22 34.26 -7.64
CA GLN A 235 25.50 34.02 -6.93
C GLN A 235 25.42 33.48 -5.47
N VAL A 236 26.35 32.72 -4.90
CA VAL A 236 27.79 32.60 -5.09
C VAL A 236 28.28 31.26 -4.48
N LEU A 237 29.41 30.81 -5.02
CA LEU A 237 30.38 29.81 -4.58
C LEU A 237 30.58 29.68 -3.06
N SER A 238 30.82 28.46 -2.58
CA SER A 238 31.88 28.17 -1.59
C SER A 238 32.32 26.71 -1.64
N ALA A 239 33.59 26.55 -2.01
CA ALA A 239 34.39 25.34 -1.89
C ALA A 239 34.95 25.19 -0.46
N SER A 240 35.66 24.08 -0.24
CA SER A 240 36.39 23.63 0.98
C SER A 240 35.56 22.63 1.80
N SER A 241 36.08 21.52 2.30
CA SER A 241 37.45 21.17 2.62
C SER A 241 37.59 19.64 2.60
N SER A 242 38.65 19.19 1.95
CA SER A 242 39.33 17.92 2.21
C SER A 242 39.70 17.77 3.68
N ASP A 243 39.47 16.61 4.27
CA ASP A 243 40.25 16.09 5.40
C ASP A 243 40.16 14.55 5.42
N LEU A 244 41.19 13.93 4.86
CA LEU A 244 41.62 12.55 5.15
C LEU A 244 42.42 12.57 6.45
N PRO A 245 42.25 11.57 7.32
CA PRO A 245 43.33 11.16 8.21
C PRO A 245 43.90 9.79 7.87
N ASP A 246 45.16 9.68 8.28
CA ASP A 246 46.22 8.80 7.89
C ASP A 246 46.08 7.31 8.26
N LEU A 247 46.84 6.53 7.49
CA LEU A 247 47.30 5.18 7.75
C LEU A 247 48.01 5.08 9.11
N GLU A 248 47.62 4.12 9.95
CA GLU A 248 48.53 3.56 10.95
C GLU A 248 48.78 2.07 10.66
N GLU A 249 50.05 1.79 10.39
CA GLU A 249 50.68 0.48 10.27
C GLU A 249 50.89 -0.16 11.65
N GLY A 250 50.59 -1.47 11.74
CA GLY A 250 51.32 -2.44 12.55
C GLY A 250 50.91 -2.62 14.03
N PRO A 251 51.43 -3.66 14.72
CA PRO A 251 52.55 -4.52 14.31
C PRO A 251 52.21 -6.02 14.18
N ASP A 252 53.13 -6.68 13.48
CA ASP A 252 53.33 -8.12 13.40
C ASP A 252 53.72 -8.78 14.74
N GLU A 253 53.57 -10.10 14.73
CA GLU A 253 54.23 -11.15 15.54
C GLU A 253 53.58 -11.62 16.85
N PRO A 254 53.88 -12.86 17.30
CA PRO A 254 54.58 -13.98 16.63
C PRO A 254 53.71 -15.22 16.33
#